data_AF-A0A6A4ZEN0-F1
#
_entry.id   AF-A0A6A4ZEN0-F1
#
_cell.length_a   1.000
_cell.length_b   1.000
_cell.length_c   1.000
_cell.angle_alpha   90.00
_cell.angle_beta   90.00
_cell.angle_gamma   90.00
#
_symmetry.space_group_name_H-M   'P 1'
#
loop_
_entity.id
_entity.type
_entity.pdbx_description
1 polymer ?
#
loop_
_entity_poly.entity_id
_entity_poly.type
_entity_poly.pdbx_seq_one_letter_code
_entity_poly.pdbx_strand_id
1 'polypeptide(L)'
;MGKPFLTMEDLKMCFSLCCSVYGIGSLGMPGNFARAGFWYASAALFVMAAINIYSTVCISKVMLEAPKHVRTFGDLGEFVLGTWGRWLVTIPHMITCILVPIAFLVLGGTLLTTLFPASFEPETWII
;
A
#
# COMPACT_ATOMS: atom_id res chain seq x y z
N MET A 1 10.52 10.41 32.90
CA MET A 1 9.04 10.38 32.80
C MET A 1 8.70 9.46 31.64
N GLY A 2 8.25 8.24 31.93
CA GLY A 2 7.97 7.25 30.89
C GLY A 2 6.80 7.70 30.04
N LYS A 3 7.02 7.91 28.73
CA LYS A 3 5.92 8.19 27.80
C LYS A 3 4.99 6.97 27.79
N PRO A 4 3.66 7.14 27.84
CA PRO A 4 2.73 6.03 27.71
C PRO A 4 3.02 5.30 26.40
N PHE A 5 3.14 3.98 26.47
CA PHE A 5 3.53 3.15 25.32
C PHE A 5 2.49 3.15 24.19
N LEU A 6 1.21 3.39 24.52
CA LEU A 6 0.11 3.47 23.57
C LEU A 6 -0.95 4.44 24.09
N THR A 7 -1.19 5.54 23.38
CA THR A 7 -2.31 6.44 23.65
C THR A 7 -3.55 6.02 22.85
N MET A 8 -4.73 6.54 23.25
CA MET A 8 -5.96 6.38 22.47
C MET A 8 -5.85 6.95 21.05
N GLU A 9 -5.02 7.98 20.86
CA GLU A 9 -4.75 8.57 19.54
C GLU A 9 -3.89 7.62 18.69
N ASP A 10 -2.86 7.01 19.28
CA ASP A 10 -2.04 6.01 18.59
C ASP A 10 -2.88 4.80 18.14
N LEU A 11 -3.84 4.35 18.96
CA LEU A 11 -4.73 3.24 18.59
C LEU A 11 -5.61 3.58 17.39
N LYS A 12 -6.15 4.81 17.32
CA LYS A 12 -6.93 5.27 16.16
C LYS A 12 -6.08 5.31 14.89
N MET A 13 -4.83 5.77 15.01
CA MET A 13 -3.87 5.78 13.90
C MET A 13 -3.54 4.36 13.44
N CYS A 14 -3.29 3.42 14.35
CA CYS A 14 -3.07 2.02 14.03
C CYS A 14 -4.27 1.39 13.33
N PHE A 15 -5.51 1.70 13.77
CA PHE A 15 -6.72 1.21 13.12
C PHE A 15 -6.86 1.77 11.70
N SER A 16 -6.63 3.07 11.51
CA SER A 16 -6.66 3.67 10.17
C SER A 16 -5.62 3.05 9.24
N LEU A 17 -4.40 2.83 9.73
CA LEU A 17 -3.33 2.17 8.97
C LEU A 17 -3.71 0.72 8.61
N CYS A 18 -4.29 -0.02 9.55
CA CYS A 18 -4.83 -1.35 9.32
C CYS A 18 -5.82 -1.32 8.15
N CYS A 19 -6.86 -0.50 8.23
CA CYS A 19 -7.85 -0.37 7.16
C CYS A 19 -7.26 0.03 5.80
N SER A 20 -6.20 0.84 5.78
CA SER A 20 -5.52 1.22 4.53
C SER A 20 -4.67 0.10 3.92
N VAL A 21 -4.09 -0.78 4.75
CA VAL A 21 -3.23 -1.89 4.29
C VAL A 21 -4.08 -3.10 3.87
N TYR A 22 -5.16 -3.40 4.60
CA TYR A 22 -6.10 -4.47 4.24
C TYR A 22 -7.00 -4.02 3.09
N GLY A 23 -6.53 -4.23 1.86
CA GLY A 23 -7.28 -3.94 0.65
C GLY A 23 -7.05 -4.99 -0.42
N ILE A 24 -6.91 -4.55 -1.67
CA ILE A 24 -6.73 -5.47 -2.80
C ILE A 24 -5.50 -6.38 -2.72
N GLY A 25 -4.45 -5.95 -2.01
CA GLY A 25 -3.26 -6.76 -1.81
C GLY A 25 -3.56 -8.13 -1.19
N SER A 26 -4.55 -8.22 -0.29
CA SER A 26 -4.96 -9.50 0.31
C SER A 26 -5.77 -10.35 -0.66
N LEU A 27 -6.60 -9.74 -1.52
CA LEU A 27 -7.38 -10.44 -2.55
C LEU A 27 -6.49 -11.13 -3.59
N GLY A 28 -5.33 -10.53 -3.90
CA GLY A 28 -4.35 -11.10 -4.83
C GLY A 28 -3.41 -12.15 -4.22
N MET A 29 -3.33 -12.27 -2.89
CA MET A 29 -2.38 -13.18 -2.23
C MET A 29 -2.60 -14.65 -2.60
N PRO A 30 -3.83 -15.22 -2.58
CA PRO A 30 -4.03 -16.64 -2.90
C PRO A 30 -3.52 -16.99 -4.30
N GLY A 31 -3.76 -16.12 -5.28
CA GLY A 31 -3.25 -16.30 -6.65
C GLY A 31 -1.72 -16.24 -6.73
N ASN A 32 -1.09 -15.34 -5.98
CA ASN A 32 0.37 -15.27 -5.90
C ASN A 32 0.97 -16.53 -5.24
N PHE A 33 0.36 -17.01 -4.15
CA PHE A 33 0.78 -18.24 -3.47
C PHE A 33 0.60 -19.48 -4.35
N ALA A 34 -0.49 -19.54 -5.13
CA ALA A 34 -0.73 -20.64 -6.07
C ALA A 34 0.31 -20.68 -7.21
N ARG A 35 0.79 -19.52 -7.68
CA ARG A 35 1.78 -19.43 -8.78
C ARG A 35 3.23 -19.62 -8.33
N ALA A 36 3.61 -19.00 -7.21
CA ALA A 36 5.00 -19.03 -6.74
C ALA A 36 5.30 -20.22 -5.80
N GLY A 37 4.27 -20.83 -5.22
CA GLY A 37 4.41 -21.86 -4.18
C GLY A 37 4.58 -21.28 -2.78
N PHE A 38 4.22 -22.08 -1.76
CA PHE A 38 4.11 -21.63 -0.37
C PHE A 38 5.41 -21.02 0.18
N TRP A 39 6.56 -21.68 -0.07
CA TRP A 39 7.84 -21.27 0.51
C TRP A 39 8.34 -19.93 -0.06
N TYR A 40 8.35 -19.80 -1.39
CA TYR A 40 8.80 -18.59 -2.06
C TYR A 40 7.85 -17.40 -1.83
N ALA A 41 6.54 -17.64 -1.86
CA ALA A 41 5.56 -16.60 -1.58
C ALA A 41 5.66 -16.09 -0.13
N SER A 42 5.85 -16.99 0.84
CA SER A 42 6.03 -16.60 2.25
C SER A 42 7.32 -15.82 2.46
N ALA A 43 8.44 -16.28 1.88
CA ALA A 43 9.72 -15.57 1.98
C ALA A 43 9.62 -14.17 1.36
N ALA A 44 9.02 -14.05 0.16
CA ALA A 44 8.81 -12.76 -0.50
C ALA A 44 7.91 -11.83 0.34
N LEU A 45 6.84 -12.35 0.94
CA LEU A 45 5.95 -11.58 1.81
C LEU A 45 6.69 -11.03 3.03
N PHE A 46 7.48 -11.85 3.72
CA PHE A 46 8.26 -11.42 4.88
C PHE A 46 9.31 -10.36 4.52
N VAL A 47 10.04 -10.55 3.41
CA VAL A 47 11.04 -9.59 2.95
C VAL A 47 10.38 -8.26 2.57
N MET A 48 9.27 -8.29 1.83
CA MET A 48 8.52 -7.08 1.49
C MET A 48 7.97 -6.38 2.72
N ALA A 49 7.44 -7.12 3.70
CA ALA A 49 6.98 -6.54 4.95
C ALA A 49 8.13 -5.85 5.70
N ALA A 50 9.29 -6.51 5.83
CA ALA A 50 10.45 -5.94 6.49
C ALA A 50 10.96 -4.67 5.79
N ILE A 51 11.03 -4.66 4.46
CA ILE A 51 11.46 -3.50 3.67
C ILE A 51 10.49 -2.33 3.86
N ASN A 52 9.18 -2.58 3.80
CA ASN A 52 8.17 -1.52 3.98
C ASN A 52 8.19 -0.95 5.40
N ILE A 53 8.33 -1.79 6.42
CA ILE A 53 8.45 -1.34 7.82
C ILE A 53 9.72 -0.50 7.99
N TYR A 54 10.86 -0.98 7.51
CA TYR A 54 12.13 -0.26 7.60
C TYR A 54 12.05 1.10 6.89
N SER A 55 11.52 1.12 5.65
CA SER A 55 11.34 2.36 4.88
C SER A 55 10.44 3.35 5.61
N THR A 56 9.33 2.89 6.20
CA THR A 56 8.41 3.74 6.97
C THR A 56 9.11 4.35 8.18
N VAL A 57 9.90 3.57 8.92
CA VAL A 57 10.68 4.07 10.07
C VAL A 57 11.71 5.11 9.63
N CYS A 58 12.41 4.89 8.51
CA CYS A 58 13.35 5.86 7.95
C CYS A 58 12.64 7.17 7.57
N ILE A 59 11.51 7.08 6.87
CA ILE A 59 10.69 8.25 6.50
C ILE A 59 10.22 9.00 7.75
N SER A 60 9.72 8.30 8.78
CA SER A 60 9.30 8.92 10.04
C SER A 60 10.45 9.66 10.72
N LYS A 61 11.67 9.12 10.72
CA LYS A 61 12.86 9.80 11.26
C LYS A 61 13.19 11.07 10.48
N VAL A 62 13.13 11.03 9.14
CA VAL A 62 13.35 12.21 8.30
C VAL A 62 12.26 13.25 8.55
N MET A 63 11.00 12.84 8.72
CA MET A 63 9.88 13.75 9.01
C MET A 63 10.02 14.45 10.37
N LEU A 64 10.69 13.83 11.35
CA LEU A 64 10.96 14.47 12.65
C LEU A 64 12.04 15.56 12.57
N GLU A 65 12.98 15.44 11.64
CA GLU A 65 14.02 16.45 11.37
C GLU A 65 13.53 17.53 10.38
N ALA A 66 12.47 17.24 9.62
CA ALA A 66 11.99 18.14 8.59
C ALA A 66 11.39 19.43 9.18
N PRO A 67 11.65 20.60 8.55
CA PRO A 67 11.05 21.86 8.98
C PRO A 67 9.53 21.85 8.77
N LYS A 68 8.81 22.68 9.56
CA LYS A 68 7.33 22.72 9.60
C LYS A 68 6.62 23.00 8.26
N HIS A 69 7.35 23.47 7.25
CA HIS A 69 6.81 23.67 5.91
C HIS A 69 6.64 22.35 5.13
N VAL A 70 7.35 21.29 5.50
CA VAL A 70 7.26 19.96 4.86
C VAL A 70 6.09 19.20 5.47
N ARG A 71 5.02 19.04 4.70
CA ARG A 71 3.81 18.33 5.17
C ARG A 71 3.43 17.17 4.28
N THR A 72 3.76 17.22 2.99
CA THR A 72 3.41 16.16 2.04
C THR A 72 4.61 15.24 1.78
N PHE A 73 4.33 14.04 1.28
CA PHE A 73 5.38 13.09 0.90
C PHE A 73 6.23 13.62 -0.26
N GLY A 74 5.63 14.40 -1.17
CA GLY A 74 6.34 15.10 -2.24
C GLY A 74 7.30 16.17 -1.73
N ASP A 75 6.87 16.98 -0.74
CA ASP A 75 7.73 17.99 -0.09
C ASP A 75 8.88 17.33 0.69
N LEU A 76 8.63 16.17 1.30
CA LEU A 76 9.67 15.39 1.96
C LEU A 76 10.72 14.90 0.94
N GLY A 77 10.27 14.45 -0.22
CA GLY A 77 11.16 14.13 -1.35
C GLY A 77 11.98 15.35 -1.80
N GLU A 78 11.34 16.52 -1.87
CA GLU A 78 12.02 17.78 -2.20
C GLU A 78 13.07 18.16 -1.15
N PHE A 79 12.77 17.95 0.13
CA PHE A 79 13.69 18.23 1.23
C PHE A 79 14.95 17.37 1.19
N VAL A 80 14.84 16.08 0.83
CA VAL A 80 15.99 15.14 0.85
C VAL A 80 16.82 15.20 -0.43
N LEU A 81 16.18 15.31 -1.60
CA LEU A 81 16.82 15.16 -2.92
C LEU A 81 16.63 16.38 -3.84
N GLY A 82 16.09 17.49 -3.32
CA GLY A 82 15.78 18.68 -4.11
C GLY A 82 14.61 18.46 -5.07
N THR A 83 14.48 19.33 -6.08
CA THR A 83 13.35 19.30 -7.03
C THR A 83 13.19 17.96 -7.75
N TRP A 84 14.29 17.25 -8.01
CA TRP A 84 14.25 15.88 -8.57
C TRP A 84 13.57 14.88 -7.64
N GLY A 85 13.83 14.98 -6.34
CA GLY A 85 13.18 14.15 -5.31
C GLY A 85 11.66 14.29 -5.32
N ARG A 86 11.14 15.50 -5.53
CA ARG A 86 9.70 15.71 -5.60
C ARG A 86 9.04 14.93 -6.73
N TRP A 87 9.66 14.95 -7.92
CA TRP A 87 9.14 14.21 -9.08
C TRP A 87 9.26 12.70 -8.89
N LEU A 88 10.39 12.23 -8.36
CA LEU A 88 10.62 10.81 -8.07
C LEU A 88 9.62 10.24 -7.08
N VAL A 89 9.10 11.05 -6.16
CA VAL A 89 8.09 10.62 -5.19
C VAL A 89 6.67 10.77 -5.75
N THR A 90 6.38 11.91 -6.38
CA THR A 90 5.02 12.25 -6.82
C THR A 90 4.55 11.38 -7.98
N ILE A 91 5.41 11.11 -8.97
CA ILE A 91 5.04 10.31 -10.16
C ILE A 91 4.58 8.90 -9.78
N PRO A 92 5.37 8.07 -9.07
CA PRO A 92 4.93 6.72 -8.71
C PRO A 92 3.74 6.73 -7.75
N HIS A 93 3.61 7.76 -6.90
CA HIS A 93 2.43 7.91 -6.06
C HIS A 93 1.16 8.13 -6.90
N MET A 94 1.20 9.03 -7.88
CA MET A 94 0.08 9.28 -8.80
C MET A 94 -0.28 8.03 -9.61
N ILE A 95 0.71 7.29 -10.10
CA ILE A 95 0.50 6.01 -10.79
C ILE A 95 -0.23 5.03 -9.86
N THR A 96 0.21 4.91 -8.61
CA THR A 96 -0.43 4.02 -7.63
C THR A 96 -1.88 4.42 -7.37
N CYS A 97 -2.17 5.71 -7.23
CA CYS A 97 -3.54 6.21 -7.03
C CYS A 97 -4.47 5.90 -8.20
N ILE A 98 -3.95 5.76 -9.42
CA ILE A 98 -4.73 5.35 -10.60
C ILE A 98 -4.86 3.83 -10.69
N LEU A 99 -3.78 3.08 -10.41
CA LEU A 99 -3.77 1.62 -10.51
C LEU A 99 -4.62 0.93 -9.44
N VAL A 100 -4.65 1.47 -8.22
CA VAL A 100 -5.41 0.90 -7.09
C VAL A 100 -6.91 0.74 -7.43
N PRO A 101 -7.66 1.78 -7.85
CA PRO A 101 -9.07 1.62 -8.18
C PRO A 101 -9.28 0.70 -9.40
N ILE A 102 -8.39 0.73 -10.40
CA ILE A 102 -8.47 -0.19 -11.55
C ILE A 102 -8.35 -1.64 -11.07
N ALA A 103 -7.37 -1.94 -10.23
CA ALA A 103 -7.21 -3.27 -9.67
C ALA A 103 -8.46 -3.67 -8.86
N PHE A 104 -9.00 -2.77 -8.03
CA PHE A 104 -10.20 -3.04 -7.23
C PHE A 104 -11.40 -3.39 -8.10
N LEU A 105 -11.60 -2.69 -9.21
CA LEU A 105 -12.65 -2.98 -10.17
C LEU A 105 -12.45 -4.34 -10.86
N VAL A 106 -11.22 -4.65 -11.28
CA VAL A 106 -10.92 -5.92 -11.98
C VAL A 106 -11.05 -7.12 -11.04
N LEU A 107 -10.35 -7.14 -9.91
CA LEU A 107 -10.45 -8.25 -8.96
C LEU A 107 -11.85 -8.35 -8.36
N GLY A 108 -12.46 -7.21 -8.01
CA GLY A 108 -13.83 -7.17 -7.50
C GLY A 108 -14.84 -7.74 -8.50
N GLY A 109 -14.71 -7.39 -9.78
CA GLY A 109 -15.52 -7.94 -10.86
C GLY A 109 -15.38 -9.45 -10.99
N THR A 110 -14.15 -9.97 -10.98
CA THR A 110 -13.91 -11.42 -11.03
C THR A 110 -14.46 -12.17 -9.80
N LEU A 111 -14.41 -11.55 -8.62
CA LEU A 111 -15.04 -12.09 -7.42
C LEU A 111 -16.56 -12.18 -7.58
N LEU A 112 -17.19 -11.14 -8.13
CA LEU A 112 -18.63 -11.09 -8.33
C LEU A 112 -19.11 -12.19 -9.30
N THR A 113 -18.39 -12.43 -10.39
CA THR A 113 -18.73 -13.49 -11.36
C THR A 113 -18.54 -14.89 -10.76
N THR A 114 -17.55 -15.09 -9.88
CA THR A 114 -17.39 -16.37 -9.18
C THR A 114 -18.44 -16.62 -8.10
N LEU A 115 -18.90 -15.57 -7.40
CA LEU A 115 -19.91 -15.67 -6.35
C LEU A 115 -21.33 -15.82 -6.91
N PHE A 116 -21.63 -15.19 -8.05
CA PHE A 116 -22.94 -15.21 -8.70
C PHE A 116 -22.85 -15.69 -10.15
N PRO A 117 -22.54 -16.97 -10.39
CA PRO A 117 -22.20 -17.50 -11.72
C PRO A 117 -23.36 -17.50 -12.72
N ALA A 118 -24.60 -17.31 -12.28
CA ALA A 118 -25.79 -17.27 -13.13
C ALA A 118 -26.39 -15.86 -13.31
N SER A 119 -25.80 -14.84 -12.67
CA SER A 119 -26.32 -13.46 -12.71
C SER A 119 -25.54 -12.55 -13.66
N PHE A 120 -24.29 -12.92 -13.98
CA PHE A 120 -23.40 -12.13 -14.83
C PHE A 120 -22.75 -13.05 -15.86
N GLU A 121 -23.02 -12.84 -17.15
CA GLU A 121 -22.23 -13.48 -18.20
C GLU A 121 -20.82 -12.85 -18.21
N PRO A 122 -19.75 -13.66 -18.28
CA PRO A 122 -18.40 -13.12 -18.38
C PRO A 122 -18.20 -12.49 -19.77
N GLU A 123 -18.52 -11.20 -19.92
CA GLU A 123 -18.07 -10.42 -21.08
C GLU A 123 -16.57 -10.17 -20.96
N THR A 124 -15.77 -11.01 -21.61
CA THR A 124 -14.35 -10.74 -21.81
C THR A 124 -14.21 -9.57 -22.78
N TRP A 125 -13.79 -8.39 -22.29
CA TRP A 125 -13.39 -7.23 -23.10
C TRP A 125 -12.04 -7.46 -23.81
N ILE A 126 -11.89 -8.61 -24.45
CA ILE A 126 -10.79 -8.93 -25.36
C ILE A 126 -11.44 -9.30 -26.69
N ILE A 127 -11.31 -8.39 -27.67
CA ILE A 127 -11.40 -8.73 -29.09
C ILE A 127 -10.10 -9.45 -29.45
#